data_AF-A0A433PLC9-F1
#
_entry.id   AF-A0A433PLC9-F1
#
_cell.length_a   1.000
_cell.length_b   1.000
_cell.length_c   1.000
_cell.angle_alpha   90.00
_cell.angle_beta   90.00
_cell.angle_gamma   90.00
#
_symmetry.space_group_name_H-M   'P 1'
#
loop_
_entity.id
_entity.type
_entity.pdbx_description
1 polymer ?
#
loop_
_entity_poly.entity_id
_entity_poly.type
_entity_poly.pdbx_seq_one_letter_code
_entity_poly.pdbx_strand_id
1 'polypeptide(L)'
;MARPTFLTLPVLFALLAHAAAYTPLPQWGQTALLLNNTIYVYGGETLTAVGLTSFFTLDVSIPWNISGPTWADHTSDAGTVTVPQVAFGTMFRAYDNQSFYIWGGGSTPNTTLLENGFAQYNFATKQWSLPSSIANMPMQRRSLNAVTSSSGVAYIWGGIGDSFTDVNPTIR
;
A
#
# COMPACT_ATOMS: atom_id res chain seq x y z
N MET A 1 -11.81 46.18 -30.98
CA MET A 1 -10.83 45.87 -29.92
C MET A 1 -11.40 44.78 -29.03
N ALA A 2 -11.10 43.51 -29.32
CA ALA A 2 -11.52 42.37 -28.50
C ALA A 2 -10.48 42.13 -27.40
N ARG A 3 -10.93 42.06 -26.15
CA ARG A 3 -10.08 41.93 -24.95
C ARG A 3 -9.46 40.53 -24.85
N PRO A 4 -8.15 40.41 -24.56
CA PRO A 4 -7.45 39.13 -24.44
C PRO A 4 -7.61 38.52 -23.03
N THR A 5 -8.85 38.32 -22.57
CA THR A 5 -9.12 37.90 -21.16
C THR A 5 -9.72 36.51 -21.04
N PHE A 6 -9.97 35.80 -22.14
CA PHE A 6 -10.68 34.51 -22.12
C PHE A 6 -9.78 33.26 -22.14
N LEU A 7 -8.45 33.40 -22.22
CA LEU A 7 -7.51 32.27 -22.22
C LEU A 7 -6.69 32.11 -20.93
N THR A 8 -6.70 33.09 -20.03
CA THR A 8 -5.88 33.03 -18.81
C THR A 8 -6.51 32.19 -17.70
N LEU A 9 -7.83 32.09 -17.65
CA LEU A 9 -8.57 31.38 -16.60
C LEU A 9 -8.43 29.85 -16.65
N PRO A 10 -8.54 29.15 -17.80
CA PRO A 10 -8.31 27.69 -17.85
C PRO A 10 -6.84 27.31 -17.61
N VAL A 11 -5.88 28.16 -18.01
CA VAL A 11 -4.45 27.97 -17.73
C VAL A 11 -4.17 28.12 -16.23
N LEU A 12 -4.83 29.07 -15.57
CA LEU A 12 -4.73 29.25 -14.11
C LEU A 12 -5.34 28.07 -13.34
N PHE A 13 -6.45 27.47 -13.80
CA PHE A 13 -6.98 26.22 -13.22
C PHE A 13 -6.07 25.02 -13.47
N ALA A 14 -5.41 24.91 -14.63
CA ALA A 14 -4.42 23.87 -14.89
C ALA A 14 -3.14 24.04 -14.04
N LEU A 15 -2.76 25.28 -13.72
CA LEU A 15 -1.63 25.61 -12.83
C LEU A 15 -1.99 25.42 -11.34
N LEU A 16 -3.23 25.69 -10.93
CA LEU A 16 -3.71 25.46 -9.56
C LEU A 16 -4.08 23.99 -9.27
N ALA A 17 -4.41 23.20 -10.31
CA ALA A 17 -4.65 21.76 -10.18
C ALA A 17 -3.37 20.94 -10.01
N HIS A 18 -2.19 21.56 -10.13
CA HIS A 18 -0.97 21.03 -9.51
C HIS A 18 -1.04 21.29 -8.00
N ALA A 19 -2.02 20.66 -7.34
CA ALA A 19 -1.87 20.35 -5.92
C ALA A 19 -0.47 19.74 -5.77
N ALA A 20 0.36 20.31 -4.90
CA ALA A 20 1.74 19.86 -4.74
C ALA A 20 1.73 18.32 -4.59
N ALA A 21 2.39 17.64 -5.52
CA ALA A 21 2.47 16.19 -5.51
C ALA A 21 2.97 15.73 -4.14
N TYR A 22 2.36 14.66 -3.62
CA TYR A 22 2.85 14.07 -2.38
C TYR A 22 4.29 13.61 -2.59
N THR A 23 5.14 13.85 -1.60
CA THR A 23 6.52 13.33 -1.59
C THR A 23 6.61 12.33 -0.45
N PRO A 24 6.65 11.01 -0.74
CA PRO A 24 6.82 10.00 0.29
C PRO A 24 8.09 10.26 1.11
N LEU A 25 8.02 9.99 2.41
CA LEU A 25 9.20 10.06 3.28
C LEU A 25 10.28 9.06 2.82
N PRO A 26 11.55 9.27 3.17
CA PRO A 26 12.56 8.23 3.05
C PRO A 26 12.19 7.03 3.94
N GLN A 27 11.86 5.90 3.32
CA GLN A 27 11.48 4.63 3.96
C GLN A 27 11.98 3.46 3.13
N TRP A 28 12.04 2.26 3.72
CA TRP A 28 12.34 1.02 3.00
C TRP A 28 11.38 -0.11 3.42
N GLY A 29 11.47 -1.25 2.73
CA GLY A 29 10.64 -2.41 3.05
C GLY A 29 9.16 -2.25 2.66
N GLN A 30 8.82 -1.34 1.75
CA GLN A 30 7.47 -1.26 1.22
C GLN A 30 7.16 -2.46 0.33
N THR A 31 5.87 -2.76 0.20
CA THR A 31 5.38 -3.62 -0.89
C THR A 31 4.69 -2.76 -1.94
N ALA A 32 4.80 -3.16 -3.21
CA ALA A 32 4.18 -2.44 -4.31
C ALA A 32 3.50 -3.39 -5.30
N LEU A 33 2.45 -2.89 -5.95
CA LEU A 33 1.69 -3.63 -6.96
C LEU A 33 1.24 -2.68 -8.07
N LEU A 34 1.46 -3.07 -9.33
CA LEU A 34 0.92 -2.36 -10.49
C LEU A 34 -0.45 -2.94 -10.88
N LEU A 35 -1.51 -2.12 -10.79
CA LEU A 35 -2.85 -2.49 -11.23
C LEU A 35 -3.47 -1.33 -12.01
N ASN A 36 -4.05 -1.63 -13.18
CA ASN A 36 -4.80 -0.67 -14.00
C ASN A 36 -4.02 0.64 -14.22
N ASN A 37 -2.74 0.53 -14.60
CA ASN A 37 -1.83 1.66 -14.80
C ASN A 37 -1.50 2.49 -13.55
N THR A 38 -1.86 2.04 -12.36
CA THR A 38 -1.50 2.68 -11.09
C THR A 38 -0.57 1.79 -10.28
N ILE A 39 0.56 2.35 -9.87
CA ILE A 39 1.45 1.72 -8.88
C ILE A 39 0.89 2.06 -7.50
N TYR A 40 0.57 1.03 -6.72
CA TYR A 40 0.18 1.13 -5.33
C TYR A 40 1.36 0.76 -4.46
N VAL A 41 1.64 1.55 -3.41
CA VAL A 41 2.73 1.29 -2.47
C VAL A 41 2.19 1.38 -1.05
N TYR A 42 2.46 0.35 -0.24
CA TYR A 42 1.97 0.27 1.14
C TYR A 42 3.08 -0.06 2.13
N GLY A 43 3.00 0.57 3.30
CA GLY A 43 3.79 0.28 4.48
C GLY A 43 5.25 0.70 4.34
N GLY A 44 6.14 -0.12 4.88
CA GLY A 44 7.57 0.15 5.01
C GLY A 44 7.96 0.51 6.43
N GLU A 45 9.19 0.96 6.61
CA GLU A 45 9.72 1.40 7.90
C GLU A 45 10.71 2.54 7.70
N THR A 46 10.98 3.26 8.79
CA THR A 46 11.99 4.31 8.85
C THR A 46 13.03 3.97 9.92
N LEU A 47 14.02 4.85 10.07
CA LEU A 47 15.02 4.73 11.14
C LEU A 47 14.41 4.77 12.56
N THR A 48 13.18 5.26 12.70
CA THR A 48 12.54 5.50 14.00
C THR A 48 11.22 4.74 14.19
N ALA A 49 10.68 4.08 13.15
CA ALA A 49 9.39 3.39 13.22
C ALA A 49 9.46 2.08 12.43
N VAL A 50 9.07 0.97 13.08
CA VAL A 50 9.00 -0.36 12.47
C VAL A 50 7.57 -0.63 12.01
N GLY A 51 7.43 -0.88 10.72
CA GLY A 51 6.14 -0.92 10.05
C GLY A 51 5.49 0.46 9.98
N LEU A 52 4.80 0.72 8.88
CA LEU A 52 4.08 1.95 8.62
C LEU A 52 2.71 1.61 8.02
N THR A 53 1.81 2.59 8.05
CA THR A 53 0.52 2.53 7.37
C THR A 53 0.47 3.45 6.15
N SER A 54 1.61 4.07 5.79
CA SER A 54 1.72 4.94 4.63
C SER A 54 1.25 4.23 3.38
N PHE A 55 0.33 4.87 2.66
CA PHE A 55 -0.26 4.31 1.47
C PHE A 55 -0.35 5.40 0.40
N PHE A 56 0.29 5.18 -0.74
CA PHE A 56 0.38 6.19 -1.79
C PHE A 56 0.44 5.53 -3.17
N THR A 57 0.07 6.31 -4.19
CA THR A 57 -0.09 5.81 -5.55
C THR A 57 0.57 6.70 -6.60
N LEU A 58 0.97 6.10 -7.71
CA LEU A 58 1.43 6.82 -8.91
C LEU A 58 0.69 6.26 -10.13
N ASP A 59 -0.11 7.12 -10.78
CA ASP A 59 -0.70 6.82 -12.08
C ASP A 59 0.37 6.96 -13.17
N VAL A 60 0.77 5.83 -13.76
CA VAL A 60 1.77 5.77 -14.82
C VAL A 60 1.17 5.83 -16.22
N SER A 61 -0.14 6.01 -16.36
CA SER A 61 -0.78 6.36 -17.64
C SER A 61 -0.60 7.83 -18.00
N ILE A 62 -0.32 8.67 -17.01
CA ILE A 62 -0.05 10.10 -17.18
C ILE A 62 1.46 10.31 -17.28
N PRO A 63 1.98 11.09 -18.25
CA PRO A 63 3.40 11.42 -18.30
C PRO A 63 3.89 12.10 -17.01
N TRP A 64 5.01 11.63 -16.47
CA TRP A 64 5.60 12.16 -15.23
C TRP A 64 7.10 12.42 -15.41
N ASN A 65 7.63 13.35 -14.62
CA ASN A 65 9.06 13.65 -14.59
C ASN A 65 9.74 12.79 -13.50
N ILE A 66 10.84 12.12 -13.84
CA ILE A 66 11.62 11.32 -12.90
C ILE A 66 12.14 12.13 -11.70
N SER A 67 12.32 13.44 -11.85
CA SER A 67 12.76 14.34 -10.77
C SER A 67 11.61 14.77 -9.84
N GLY A 68 10.36 14.44 -10.17
CA GLY A 68 9.17 14.86 -9.42
C GLY A 68 7.95 14.05 -9.82
N PRO A 69 7.91 12.73 -9.52
CA PRO A 69 6.73 11.91 -9.75
C PRO A 69 5.54 12.46 -8.97
N THR A 70 4.36 12.44 -9.61
CA THR A 70 3.12 12.97 -9.03
C THR A 70 2.44 11.92 -8.14
N TRP A 71 3.06 11.58 -7.01
CA TRP A 71 2.44 10.66 -6.06
C TRP A 71 1.18 11.29 -5.43
N ALA A 72 0.19 10.46 -5.18
CA ALA A 72 -0.99 10.80 -4.38
C ALA A 72 -0.95 10.07 -3.04
N ASP A 73 -1.16 10.79 -1.94
CA ASP A 73 -1.30 10.20 -0.61
C ASP A 73 -2.73 9.66 -0.44
N HIS A 74 -2.82 8.40 -0.02
CA HIS A 74 -4.04 7.66 0.27
C HIS A 74 -4.06 7.14 1.71
N THR A 75 -3.13 7.57 2.56
CA THR A 75 -3.05 7.15 3.97
C THR A 75 -4.36 7.44 4.71
N SER A 76 -5.07 8.53 4.36
CA SER A 76 -6.37 8.88 4.92
C SER A 76 -7.52 7.93 4.53
N ASP A 77 -7.35 7.11 3.49
CA ASP A 77 -8.39 6.16 3.04
C ASP A 77 -8.66 5.07 4.09
N ALA A 78 -7.77 4.90 5.08
CA ALA A 78 -8.00 4.05 6.25
C ALA A 78 -9.24 4.49 7.05
N GLY A 79 -9.56 5.79 7.08
CA GLY A 79 -10.69 6.31 7.85
C GLY A 79 -10.62 5.90 9.32
N THR A 80 -11.58 5.09 9.78
CA THR A 80 -11.62 4.53 11.13
C THR A 80 -11.07 3.11 11.23
N VAL A 81 -10.69 2.49 10.11
CA VAL A 81 -10.14 1.13 10.06
C VAL A 81 -8.69 1.16 10.54
N THR A 82 -8.37 0.32 11.53
CA THR A 82 -6.99 0.10 11.97
C THR A 82 -6.28 -0.84 11.00
N VAL A 83 -5.67 -0.28 9.97
CA VAL A 83 -4.94 -1.05 8.94
C VAL A 83 -3.58 -1.57 9.46
N PRO A 84 -3.06 -2.69 8.92
CA PRO A 84 -1.80 -3.28 9.38
C PRO A 84 -0.59 -2.31 9.30
N GLN A 85 0.06 -2.02 10.42
CA GLN A 85 1.32 -1.28 10.44
C GLN A 85 2.49 -2.24 10.15
N VAL A 86 2.93 -2.32 8.89
CA VAL A 86 3.85 -3.38 8.44
C VAL A 86 4.96 -2.90 7.49
N ALA A 87 6.09 -3.60 7.54
CA ALA A 87 7.19 -3.54 6.57
C ALA A 87 7.52 -4.95 6.04
N PHE A 88 8.07 -5.06 4.85
CA PHE A 88 8.45 -6.32 4.20
C PHE A 88 7.29 -7.33 4.07
N GLY A 89 6.06 -6.82 3.93
CA GLY A 89 4.89 -7.63 3.60
C GLY A 89 4.83 -7.94 2.10
N THR A 90 3.72 -8.56 1.69
CA THR A 90 3.41 -8.75 0.27
C THR A 90 2.08 -8.07 -0.08
N MET A 91 1.94 -7.68 -1.35
CA MET A 91 0.69 -7.20 -1.93
C MET A 91 0.33 -8.07 -3.13
N PHE A 92 -0.94 -8.39 -3.32
CA PHE A 92 -1.40 -9.20 -4.46
C PHE A 92 -2.83 -8.85 -4.87
N ARG A 93 -3.12 -9.02 -6.16
CA ARG A 93 -4.40 -8.67 -6.77
C ARG A 93 -5.54 -9.52 -6.18
N ALA A 94 -6.69 -8.91 -5.92
CA ALA A 94 -7.92 -9.64 -5.63
C ALA A 94 -8.63 -10.08 -6.92
N TYR A 95 -9.42 -11.15 -6.85
CA TYR A 95 -10.13 -11.68 -8.03
C TYR A 95 -11.19 -10.71 -8.60
N ASP A 96 -11.71 -9.81 -7.78
CA ASP A 96 -12.77 -8.84 -8.13
C ASP A 96 -12.33 -7.75 -9.13
N ASN A 97 -11.05 -7.70 -9.50
CA ASN A 97 -10.43 -6.67 -10.35
C ASN A 97 -10.60 -5.22 -9.87
N GLN A 98 -10.99 -5.02 -8.61
CA GLN A 98 -11.27 -3.73 -7.99
C GLN A 98 -10.55 -3.56 -6.65
N SER A 99 -9.88 -4.62 -6.20
CA SER A 99 -9.18 -4.62 -4.93
C SER A 99 -7.81 -5.30 -5.04
N PHE A 100 -7.01 -5.10 -4.00
CA PHE A 100 -5.84 -5.92 -3.71
C PHE A 100 -5.83 -6.28 -2.22
N TYR A 101 -5.04 -7.28 -1.88
CA TYR A 101 -4.77 -7.68 -0.51
C TYR A 101 -3.33 -7.34 -0.15
N ILE A 102 -3.11 -7.05 1.13
CA ILE A 102 -1.81 -7.11 1.77
C ILE A 102 -1.80 -8.26 2.77
N TRP A 103 -0.65 -8.88 2.98
CA TRP A 103 -0.47 -9.86 4.04
C TRP A 103 0.96 -9.91 4.58
N GLY A 104 1.07 -10.30 5.85
CA GLY A 104 2.34 -10.50 6.53
C GLY A 104 3.07 -9.19 6.79
N GLY A 105 4.40 -9.24 6.66
CA GLY A 105 5.29 -8.17 7.04
C GLY A 105 5.67 -8.22 8.51
N GLY A 106 6.67 -7.44 8.90
CA GLY A 106 7.06 -7.22 10.28
C GLY A 106 6.46 -5.91 10.81
N SER A 107 6.16 -5.89 12.10
CA SER A 107 5.75 -4.71 12.85
C SER A 107 6.70 -4.51 14.03
N THR A 108 6.36 -3.60 14.94
CA THR A 108 7.09 -3.42 16.21
C THR A 108 7.30 -4.78 16.90
N PRO A 109 8.50 -5.06 17.45
CA PRO A 109 8.80 -6.35 18.05
C PRO A 109 7.74 -6.81 19.07
N ASN A 110 7.35 -8.08 18.98
CA ASN A 110 6.35 -8.74 19.84
C ASN A 110 4.95 -8.10 19.78
N THR A 111 4.57 -7.56 18.61
CA THR A 111 3.23 -7.02 18.35
C THR A 111 2.42 -8.02 17.54
N THR A 112 1.30 -8.48 18.09
CA THR A 112 0.30 -9.27 17.36
C THR A 112 -0.55 -8.35 16.48
N LEU A 113 -0.58 -8.63 15.17
CA LEU A 113 -1.49 -7.94 14.25
C LEU A 113 -2.78 -8.74 14.05
N LEU A 114 -3.90 -8.03 13.87
CA LEU A 114 -5.14 -8.65 13.43
C LEU A 114 -4.91 -9.43 12.13
N GLU A 115 -5.38 -10.68 12.12
CA GLU A 115 -5.27 -11.60 10.99
C GLU A 115 -3.85 -11.64 10.38
N ASN A 116 -2.81 -11.56 11.23
CA ASN A 116 -1.41 -11.64 10.84
C ASN A 116 -1.02 -10.64 9.73
N GLY A 117 -1.61 -9.44 9.77
CA GLY A 117 -1.37 -8.36 8.82
C GLY A 117 -2.18 -8.47 7.53
N PHE A 118 -3.26 -9.26 7.50
CA PHE A 118 -4.14 -9.35 6.34
C PHE A 118 -5.12 -8.17 6.28
N ALA A 119 -5.18 -7.49 5.14
CA ALA A 119 -6.21 -6.50 4.85
C ALA A 119 -6.50 -6.42 3.35
N GLN A 120 -7.68 -5.95 3.00
CA GLN A 120 -8.09 -5.68 1.62
C GLN A 120 -8.27 -4.18 1.42
N TYR A 121 -7.80 -3.66 0.30
CA TYR A 121 -8.12 -2.31 -0.15
C TYR A 121 -8.88 -2.38 -1.47
N ASN A 122 -10.05 -1.73 -1.51
CA ASN A 122 -10.82 -1.56 -2.72
C ASN A 122 -10.54 -0.16 -3.31
N PHE A 123 -9.91 -0.11 -4.47
CA PHE A 123 -9.52 1.15 -5.11
C PHE A 123 -10.68 1.83 -5.86
N ALA A 124 -11.81 1.14 -6.08
CA ALA A 124 -13.02 1.75 -6.63
C ALA A 124 -13.78 2.56 -5.56
N THR A 125 -13.84 2.05 -4.33
CA THR A 125 -14.52 2.73 -3.20
C THR A 125 -13.58 3.52 -2.30
N LYS A 126 -12.26 3.32 -2.46
CA LYS A 126 -11.21 3.88 -1.59
C LYS A 126 -11.38 3.51 -0.12
N GLN A 127 -11.63 2.23 0.14
CA GLN A 127 -11.90 1.74 1.49
C GLN A 127 -11.05 0.51 1.80
N TRP A 128 -10.58 0.46 3.04
CA TRP A 128 -9.99 -0.72 3.64
C TRP A 128 -11.05 -1.59 4.31
N SER A 129 -10.85 -2.91 4.25
CA SER A 129 -11.59 -3.87 5.05
C SER A 129 -10.65 -4.92 5.63
N LEU A 130 -11.03 -5.44 6.80
CA LEU A 130 -10.32 -6.51 7.50
C LEU A 130 -11.18 -7.78 7.42
N PRO A 131 -10.58 -8.97 7.23
CA PRO A 131 -11.31 -10.21 7.41
C PRO A 131 -11.72 -10.36 8.89
N SER A 132 -12.90 -10.93 9.13
CA SER A 132 -13.42 -11.14 10.48
C SER A 132 -12.78 -12.32 11.22
N SER A 133 -12.38 -13.35 10.46
CA SER A 133 -11.55 -14.47 10.92
C SER A 133 -11.12 -15.33 9.72
N ILE A 134 -9.86 -15.73 9.65
CA ILE A 134 -9.37 -16.67 8.64
C ILE A 134 -9.05 -18.01 9.32
N ALA A 135 -9.81 -19.06 8.97
CA ALA A 135 -9.55 -20.40 9.47
C ALA A 135 -8.17 -20.89 9.00
N ASN A 136 -7.37 -21.42 9.94
CA ASN A 136 -6.01 -21.92 9.69
C ASN A 136 -5.06 -20.86 9.12
N MET A 137 -5.21 -19.60 9.53
CA MET A 137 -4.32 -18.52 9.13
C MET A 137 -2.86 -18.87 9.45
N PRO A 138 -1.95 -18.89 8.46
CA PRO A 138 -0.54 -19.14 8.72
C PRO A 138 0.04 -18.09 9.65
N MET A 139 1.03 -18.47 10.46
CA MET A 139 1.78 -17.51 11.27
C MET A 139 2.33 -16.37 10.40
N GLN A 140 2.29 -15.15 10.94
CA GLN A 140 2.85 -13.97 10.29
C GLN A 140 4.32 -14.21 9.91
N ARG A 141 4.70 -13.73 8.73
CA ARG A 141 6.07 -13.77 8.20
C ARG A 141 6.38 -12.44 7.57
N ARG A 142 7.65 -12.10 7.47
CA ARG A 142 8.16 -10.94 6.71
C ARG A 142 9.14 -11.38 5.62
N SER A 143 9.40 -10.53 4.64
CA SER A 143 10.26 -10.81 3.48
C SER A 143 9.73 -11.98 2.63
N LEU A 144 8.42 -12.02 2.46
CA LEU A 144 7.71 -13.01 1.64
C LEU A 144 7.41 -12.48 0.24
N ASN A 145 7.02 -13.38 -0.66
CA ASN A 145 6.57 -13.04 -2.00
C ASN A 145 5.21 -13.67 -2.29
N ALA A 146 4.43 -13.04 -3.16
CA ALA A 146 3.18 -13.58 -3.66
C ALA A 146 3.11 -13.52 -5.19
N VAL A 147 2.43 -14.49 -5.78
CA VAL A 147 2.00 -14.46 -7.18
C VAL A 147 0.54 -14.88 -7.27
N THR A 148 -0.22 -14.24 -8.14
CA THR A 148 -1.60 -14.62 -8.42
C THR A 148 -1.70 -15.36 -9.74
N SER A 149 -2.41 -16.49 -9.73
CA SER A 149 -2.76 -17.21 -10.95
C SER A 149 -3.84 -16.47 -11.75
N SER A 150 -4.02 -16.87 -13.02
CA SER A 150 -5.13 -16.42 -13.86
C SER A 150 -6.51 -16.80 -13.31
N SER A 151 -6.59 -17.85 -12.47
CA SER A 151 -7.82 -18.26 -11.78
C SER A 151 -8.11 -17.47 -10.50
N GLY A 152 -7.27 -16.50 -10.15
CA GLY A 152 -7.44 -15.66 -8.95
C GLY A 152 -6.89 -16.26 -7.66
N VAL A 153 -6.14 -17.36 -7.73
CA VAL A 153 -5.51 -17.97 -6.54
C VAL A 153 -4.16 -17.32 -6.30
N ALA A 154 -3.97 -16.77 -5.10
CA ALA A 154 -2.68 -16.26 -4.66
C ALA A 154 -1.84 -17.37 -4.02
N TYR A 155 -0.62 -17.56 -4.50
CA TYR A 155 0.40 -18.38 -3.87
C TYR A 155 1.37 -17.47 -3.15
N ILE A 156 1.62 -17.75 -1.87
CA ILE A 156 2.51 -16.95 -1.03
C ILE A 156 3.56 -17.88 -0.44
N TRP A 157 4.84 -17.52 -0.54
CA TRP A 157 5.92 -18.39 -0.09
C TRP A 157 7.12 -17.64 0.49
N GLY A 158 7.95 -18.41 1.19
CA GLY A 158 9.17 -17.94 1.83
C GLY A 158 8.90 -17.14 3.09
N GLY A 159 9.76 -16.15 3.31
CA GLY A 159 9.71 -15.29 4.48
C GLY A 159 10.22 -15.94 5.76
N ILE A 160 10.43 -15.09 6.76
CA ILE A 160 10.99 -15.43 8.06
C ILE A 160 9.97 -15.06 9.14
N GLY A 161 9.81 -15.96 10.13
CA GLY A 161 9.14 -15.66 11.38
C GLY A 161 10.19 -15.32 12.44
N ASP A 162 10.08 -14.14 13.04
CA ASP A 162 10.97 -13.64 14.08
C ASP A 162 10.23 -12.69 15.03
N SER A 163 10.97 -11.98 15.89
CA SER A 163 10.39 -11.06 16.86
C SER A 163 9.53 -9.95 16.24
N PHE A 164 9.70 -9.63 14.96
CA PHE A 164 8.89 -8.61 14.26
C PHE A 164 7.57 -9.18 13.72
N THR A 165 7.37 -10.50 13.77
CA THR A 165 6.18 -11.18 13.25
C THR A 165 5.45 -11.93 14.35
N ASP A 166 5.57 -11.45 15.59
CA ASP A 166 4.99 -12.07 16.80
C ASP A 166 5.46 -13.53 17.05
N VAL A 167 6.64 -13.88 16.54
CA VAL A 167 7.24 -15.21 16.76
C VAL A 167 8.39 -15.08 17.75
N ASN A 168 8.23 -15.70 18.92
CA ASN A 168 9.32 -15.82 19.88
C ASN A 168 10.30 -16.93 19.42
N PRO A 169 11.59 -16.63 19.17
CA PRO A 169 12.55 -17.61 18.66
C PRO A 169 12.85 -18.79 19.61
N THR A 170 12.30 -18.81 20.82
CA THR A 170 12.54 -19.87 21.83
C THR A 170 11.66 -21.11 21.68
N ILE A 171 10.77 -21.20 20.68
CA ILE A 171 9.95 -22.41 20.46
C ILE A 171 10.16 -22.91 19.03
N ARG A 172 11.08 -23.86 18.88
CA ARG A 172 11.11 -24.85 17.79
C ARG A 172 11.40 -26.22 18.39
#